data_AF-A0A4R4NJU6-F1
#
_entry.id   AF-A0A4R4NJU6-F1
#
_cell.length_a   1.000
_cell.length_b   1.000
_cell.length_c   1.000
_cell.angle_alpha   90.00
_cell.angle_beta   90.00
_cell.angle_gamma   90.00
#
_symmetry.space_group_name_H-M   'P 1'
#
loop_
_entity.id
_entity.type
_entity.pdbx_description
1 polymer ?
#
loop_
_entity_poly.entity_id
_entity_poly.type
_entity_poly.pdbx_seq_one_letter_code
_entity_poly.pdbx_strand_id
1 'polypeptide(L)'
;METWEGTGAVTTGITLRWGRHELMGQLVTDPTTGRVGRLDGVLEHVARGAGRVLRVEAHMRPVDGSGVEWTADANALVPMTESS
;
A
#
# COMPACT_ATOMS: atom_id res chain seq x y z
N MET A 1 -34.74 -10.70 -14.43
CA MET A 1 -33.86 -11.53 -13.56
C MET A 1 -32.47 -11.35 -14.13
N GLU A 2 -31.76 -10.36 -13.63
CA GLU A 2 -30.49 -9.90 -14.18
C GLU A 2 -29.38 -10.59 -13.39
N THR A 3 -28.71 -11.55 -14.01
CA THR A 3 -27.58 -12.27 -13.39
C THR A 3 -26.37 -11.35 -13.42
N TRP A 4 -25.99 -10.84 -12.25
CA TRP A 4 -24.77 -10.08 -12.06
C TRP A 4 -23.60 -11.07 -12.03
N GLU A 5 -22.83 -11.17 -13.13
CA GLU A 5 -21.54 -11.86 -13.12
C GLU A 5 -20.50 -10.95 -12.47
N GLY A 6 -20.54 -10.91 -11.14
CA GLY A 6 -19.46 -10.32 -10.37
C GLY A 6 -18.22 -11.15 -10.57
N THR A 7 -17.27 -10.65 -11.35
CA THR A 7 -15.90 -11.18 -11.46
C THR A 7 -15.18 -11.00 -10.12
N GLY A 8 -15.60 -11.77 -9.11
CA GLY A 8 -14.86 -11.92 -7.86
C GLY A 8 -13.59 -12.72 -8.18
N ALA A 9 -12.53 -12.02 -8.55
CA ALA A 9 -11.21 -12.62 -8.73
C ALA A 9 -10.89 -13.46 -7.50
N VAL A 10 -10.80 -14.77 -7.71
CA VAL A 10 -10.60 -15.79 -6.69
C VAL A 10 -9.37 -15.44 -5.85
N THR A 11 -9.60 -14.88 -4.65
CA THR A 11 -8.57 -14.52 -3.67
C THR A 11 -8.25 -15.70 -2.75
N THR A 12 -8.54 -16.94 -3.14
CA THR A 12 -8.34 -18.12 -2.27
C THR A 12 -6.87 -18.49 -2.07
N GLY A 13 -5.95 -17.84 -2.82
CA GLY A 13 -4.51 -18.07 -2.77
C GLY A 13 -3.68 -16.98 -2.09
N ILE A 14 -4.26 -15.97 -1.43
CA ILE A 14 -3.49 -14.88 -0.79
C ILE A 14 -3.77 -14.82 0.72
N THR A 15 -2.74 -14.62 1.51
CA THR A 15 -2.82 -14.27 2.94
C THR A 15 -2.17 -12.91 3.16
N LEU A 16 -2.76 -12.08 4.02
CA LEU A 16 -2.21 -10.79 4.41
C LEU A 16 -1.43 -10.94 5.71
N ARG A 17 -0.31 -10.23 5.82
CA ARG A 17 0.39 -10.02 7.08
C ARG A 17 0.96 -8.61 7.17
N TRP A 18 1.18 -8.15 8.38
CA TRP A 18 1.92 -6.92 8.62
C TRP A 18 3.37 -7.08 8.15
N GLY A 19 3.79 -6.20 7.25
CA GLY A 19 5.17 -6.05 6.82
C GLY A 19 5.92 -5.02 7.66
N ARG A 20 7.23 -4.91 7.42
CA ARG A 20 8.04 -3.78 7.90
C ARG A 20 8.61 -3.03 6.71
N HIS A 21 8.81 -1.73 6.87
CA HIS A 21 9.47 -0.91 5.88
C HIS A 21 10.33 0.13 6.59
N GLU A 22 11.50 0.46 6.05
CA GLU A 22 12.44 1.40 6.66
C GLU A 22 11.84 2.82 6.79
N LEU A 23 10.94 3.17 5.87
CA LEU A 23 10.25 4.46 5.84
C LEU A 23 9.01 4.52 6.77
N MET A 24 8.72 3.48 7.57
CA MET A 24 7.57 3.51 8.47
C MET A 24 7.64 4.70 9.42
N GLY A 25 6.53 5.43 9.54
CA GLY A 25 6.43 6.65 10.33
C GLY A 25 7.13 7.86 9.72
N GLN A 26 7.70 7.78 8.52
CA GLN A 26 8.33 8.91 7.83
C GLN A 26 7.36 9.58 6.85
N LEU A 27 7.65 10.83 6.50
CA LEU A 27 7.05 11.47 5.33
C LEU A 27 7.67 10.90 4.07
N VAL A 28 6.82 10.52 3.12
CA VAL A 28 7.21 9.92 1.86
C VAL A 28 6.39 10.50 0.72
N THR A 29 6.98 10.48 -0.46
CA THR A 29 6.30 10.82 -1.71
C THR A 29 5.96 9.53 -2.43
N ASP A 30 4.72 9.41 -2.89
CA ASP A 30 4.35 8.43 -3.90
C ASP A 30 4.62 9.04 -5.29
N PRO A 31 5.67 8.61 -6.00
CA PRO A 31 6.04 9.19 -7.29
C PRO A 31 5.01 8.90 -8.38
N THR A 32 4.13 7.92 -8.20
CA THR A 32 3.12 7.55 -9.20
C THR A 32 1.95 8.54 -9.23
N THR A 33 1.63 9.14 -8.09
CA THR A 33 0.53 10.10 -7.93
C THR A 33 1.00 11.51 -7.57
N GLY A 34 2.27 11.68 -7.18
CA GLY A 34 2.82 12.92 -6.62
C GLY A 34 2.32 13.25 -5.22
N ARG A 35 1.53 12.37 -4.59
CA ARG A 35 0.97 12.61 -3.26
C ARG A 35 2.04 12.44 -2.19
N VAL A 36 1.97 13.29 -1.17
CA VAL A 36 2.85 13.26 0.00
C VAL A 36 2.04 12.87 1.22
N GLY A 37 2.53 11.91 1.99
CA GLY A 37 1.89 11.46 3.21
C GLY A 37 2.86 10.77 4.16
N ARG A 38 2.35 10.41 5.34
CA ARG A 38 3.07 9.60 6.31
C ARG A 38 2.78 8.12 6.07
N LEU A 39 3.83 7.30 6.00
CA LEU A 39 3.67 5.85 5.93
C LEU A 39 3.25 5.31 7.31
N ASP A 40 1.98 4.92 7.46
CA ASP A 40 1.40 4.48 8.74
C ASP A 40 1.49 2.97 8.93
N GLY A 41 1.37 2.20 7.83
CA GLY A 41 1.42 0.74 7.88
C GLY A 41 1.80 0.10 6.55
N VAL A 42 2.19 -1.17 6.59
CA VAL A 42 2.50 -1.96 5.39
C VAL A 42 1.87 -3.34 5.50
N LEU A 43 1.16 -3.74 4.45
CA LEU A 43 0.60 -5.09 4.28
C LEU A 43 1.32 -5.84 3.17
N GLU A 44 1.81 -7.02 3.49
CA GLU A 44 2.36 -7.94 2.51
C GLU A 44 1.29 -8.93 2.04
N HIS A 45 1.07 -8.99 0.74
CA HIS A 45 0.20 -9.97 0.10
C HIS A 45 1.04 -11.21 -0.22
N VAL A 46 0.81 -12.28 0.52
CA VAL A 46 1.63 -13.50 0.44
C VAL A 46 0.85 -14.60 -0.27
N ALA A 47 1.47 -15.23 -1.28
CA ALA A 47 0.93 -16.41 -1.95
C ALA A 47 0.84 -17.58 -0.97
N ARG A 48 -0.37 -18.05 -0.72
CA ARG A 48 -0.68 -19.20 0.13
C ARG A 48 -0.09 -20.47 -0.49
N GLY A 49 0.80 -21.14 0.24
CA GLY A 49 1.49 -22.37 -0.19
C GLY A 49 2.92 -22.14 -0.68
N ALA A 50 3.22 -21.00 -1.31
CA ALA A 50 4.59 -20.66 -1.72
C ALA A 50 5.33 -19.77 -0.70
N GLY A 51 4.60 -19.06 0.18
CA GLY A 51 5.19 -18.12 1.13
C GLY A 51 5.83 -16.89 0.48
N ARG A 52 5.67 -16.73 -0.84
CA ARG A 52 6.23 -15.64 -1.63
C ARG A 52 5.40 -14.37 -1.47
N VAL A 53 6.07 -13.24 -1.20
CA VAL A 53 5.44 -11.92 -1.26
C VAL A 53 5.18 -11.54 -2.72
N LEU A 54 3.91 -11.26 -3.03
CA LEU A 54 3.46 -10.87 -4.36
C LEU A 54 3.36 -9.35 -4.51
N ARG A 55 2.98 -8.66 -3.43
CA ARG A 55 2.82 -7.20 -3.38
C ARG A 55 3.07 -6.72 -1.96
N VAL A 56 3.64 -5.52 -1.85
CA VAL A 56 3.83 -4.82 -0.58
C VAL A 56 3.02 -3.53 -0.65
N GLU A 57 1.88 -3.50 0.01
CA GLU A 57 0.98 -2.36 0.02
C GLU A 57 1.28 -1.44 1.21
N ALA A 58 1.53 -0.17 0.92
CA ALA A 58 1.70 0.87 1.92
C ALA A 58 0.37 1.56 2.21
N HIS A 59 0.04 1.76 3.49
CA HIS A 59 -1.07 2.59 3.95
C HIS A 59 -0.57 3.98 4.33
N MET A 60 -1.16 4.98 3.70
CA MET A 60 -0.68 6.35 3.67
C MET A 60 -1.68 7.29 4.33
N ARG A 61 -1.20 8.12 5.26
CA ARG A 61 -1.97 9.21 5.86
C ARG A 61 -1.60 10.56 5.24
N PRO A 62 -2.56 11.35 4.72
CA PRO A 62 -2.26 12.65 4.10
C PRO A 62 -1.75 13.65 5.13
N VAL A 63 -0.92 14.58 4.66
CA VAL A 63 -0.44 15.73 5.44
C VAL A 63 -0.91 17.08 4.90
N ASP A 64 -1.59 17.07 3.75
CA ASP A 64 -2.19 18.24 3.11
C ASP A 64 -3.52 18.69 3.76
N GLY A 65 -3.99 17.98 4.79
CA GLY A 65 -5.23 18.32 5.50
C GLY A 65 -6.52 17.78 4.87
N SER A 66 -6.48 17.09 3.72
CA SER A 66 -7.66 16.46 3.12
C SER A 66 -8.29 15.35 3.97
N GLY A 67 -7.50 14.71 4.83
CA GLY A 67 -7.94 13.58 5.67
C GLY A 67 -8.22 12.28 4.91
N VAL A 68 -8.03 12.25 3.58
CA VAL A 68 -8.26 11.06 2.75
C VAL A 68 -7.01 10.18 2.71
N GLU A 69 -7.02 9.12 3.50
CA GLU A 69 -6.02 8.04 3.47
C GLU A 69 -6.03 7.30 2.12
N TRP A 70 -4.89 6.71 1.74
CA TRP A 70 -4.78 5.92 0.52
C TRP A 70 -3.77 4.79 0.65
N THR A 71 -3.70 3.95 -0.39
CA THR A 71 -2.72 2.87 -0.50
C THR A 71 -1.80 3.08 -1.70
N ALA A 72 -0.53 2.71 -1.57
CA ALA A 72 0.48 2.75 -2.64
C ALA A 72 1.31 1.45 -2.67
N ASP A 73 2.15 1.26 -3.70
CA ASP A 73 3.21 0.24 -3.64
C ASP A 73 4.32 0.74 -2.72
N ALA A 74 4.63 -0.02 -1.66
CA ALA A 74 5.58 0.42 -0.65
C ALA A 74 7.01 0.56 -1.21
N ASN A 75 7.37 -0.28 -2.18
CA ASN A 75 8.73 -0.27 -2.77
C ASN A 75 8.95 0.91 -3.72
N ALA A 76 7.87 1.55 -4.18
CA ALA A 76 7.93 2.74 -5.01
C ALA A 76 8.03 4.03 -4.18
N LEU A 77 7.82 3.98 -2.86
CA LEU A 77 7.85 5.16 -2.01
C LEU A 77 9.28 5.68 -1.87
N VAL A 78 9.41 7.00 -1.91
CA VAL A 78 10.69 7.67 -1.67
C VAL A 78 10.57 8.55 -0.42
N PRO A 79 11.63 8.65 0.41
CA PRO A 79 11.63 9.58 1.53
C PRO A 79 11.42 11.00 1.00
N MET A 80 10.54 11.75 1.67
CA MET A 80 10.41 13.18 1.38
C MET A 80 11.71 13.83 1.87
N THR A 81 12.57 14.22 0.94
CA THR A 81 13.75 15.00 1.30
C THR A 81 13.30 16.45 1.40
N GLU A 82 13.40 17.04 2.58
CA GLU A 82 13.22 18.48 2.71
C GLU A 82 14.37 19.15 1.94
N SER A 83 14.07 19.78 0.81
CA SER A 83 15.03 20.68 0.16
C SER A 83 15.28 21.84 1.12
N SER A 84 16.46 21.84 1.75
CA SER A 84 16.97 22.96 2.57
C SER A 84 17.21 24.21 1.74
#